data_AF-A0A6G6CC96-F1
#
_entry.id   AF-A0A6G6CC96-F1
#
_cell.length_a   1.000
_cell.length_b   1.000
_cell.length_c   1.000
_cell.angle_alpha   90.00
_cell.angle_beta   90.00
_cell.angle_gamma   90.00
#
_symmetry.space_group_name_H-M   'P 1'
#
loop_
_entity.id
_entity.type
_entity.pdbx_description
1 polymer ?
#
loop_
_entity_poly.entity_id
_entity_poly.type
_entity_poly.pdbx_seq_one_letter_code
_entity_poly.pdbx_strand_id
1 'polypeptide(L)'
;VLERPVKWVEERSENIQTTSFARDYDMTGRIAATEDGEITAVDVDVLADHGAYNAAAQPSKFPAGFFKIFTGSYDIEHAHGTVDAYYTNTAPGGIAYRCSFRVTEAVYLIERMVKALAQELDMDPAEVRRKNFIPKEAFPYESSTGWTYDSGDYERALDKALESVDYDELREEQQRRIANDDDKLLGIGLSTFTEIVGAGPGKQCDIAGVEMFDSAEIRVHPTGNATVRIGVQTQGQGHETTFAQIVAEELGLDVEDVTVEHGDTDTEPYGLGTYASRSTPVGGAATAVAARKVREKAKSIASNELEVAEEDVVWDRQSGAFHVKGAPDRSLTIEEIAGASYMNSPPDEEPGLEAVDYYDPPNMTFPFGAYV
;
A
#
# COMPACT_ATOMS: atom_id res chain seq x y z
N VAL A 1 -17.90 2.58 39.88
CA VAL A 1 -17.81 1.73 38.66
C VAL A 1 -19.09 0.90 38.60
N LEU A 2 -19.74 0.76 37.44
CA LEU A 2 -21.04 0.08 37.30
C LEU A 2 -20.96 -1.45 37.13
N GLU A 3 -19.75 -2.02 37.00
CA GLU A 3 -19.45 -3.47 36.86
C GLU A 3 -20.35 -4.22 35.85
N ARG A 4 -20.76 -3.53 34.79
CA ARG A 4 -21.67 -4.05 33.76
C ARG A 4 -21.23 -3.55 32.39
N PRO A 5 -21.54 -4.29 31.29
CA PRO A 5 -21.28 -3.81 29.94
C PRO A 5 -21.99 -2.47 29.66
N VAL A 6 -21.28 -1.53 29.05
CA VAL A 6 -21.82 -0.25 28.59
C VAL A 6 -21.62 -0.18 27.09
N LYS A 7 -22.73 -0.02 26.35
CA LYS A 7 -22.70 0.16 24.90
C LYS A 7 -22.83 1.64 24.56
N TRP A 8 -21.96 2.13 23.69
CA TRP A 8 -22.07 3.44 23.06
C TRP A 8 -22.13 3.27 21.55
N VAL A 9 -23.10 3.94 20.92
CA VAL A 9 -23.29 4.01 19.47
C VAL A 9 -23.71 5.44 19.18
N GLU A 10 -22.91 6.16 18.39
CA GLU A 10 -23.20 7.55 18.03
C GLU A 10 -24.23 7.65 16.90
N GLU A 11 -24.88 8.81 16.79
CA GLU A 11 -25.73 9.18 15.67
C GLU A 11 -24.89 9.73 14.50
N ARG A 12 -25.47 9.76 13.30
CA ARG A 12 -24.77 10.29 12.10
C ARG A 12 -24.35 11.76 12.25
N SER A 13 -25.16 12.58 12.93
CA SER A 13 -24.83 13.99 13.17
C SER A 13 -23.62 14.13 14.08
N GLU A 14 -23.50 13.29 15.11
CA GLU A 14 -22.32 13.24 15.98
C GLU A 14 -21.11 12.81 15.14
N ASN A 15 -21.21 11.69 14.41
CA ASN A 15 -20.12 11.20 13.56
C ASN A 15 -19.55 12.30 12.64
N ILE A 16 -20.40 13.01 11.89
CA ILE A 16 -19.93 14.01 10.91
C ILE A 16 -19.35 15.26 11.60
N GLN A 17 -19.84 15.62 12.78
CA GLN A 17 -19.47 16.87 13.45
C GLN A 17 -18.34 16.73 14.45
N THR A 18 -18.09 15.52 14.98
CA THR A 18 -17.18 15.34 16.12
C THR A 18 -16.10 14.29 15.93
N THR A 19 -16.14 13.50 14.86
CA THR A 19 -15.07 12.54 14.53
C THR A 19 -14.04 13.17 13.57
N SER A 20 -13.06 12.38 13.14
CA SER A 20 -11.94 12.85 12.31
C SER A 20 -12.41 13.44 10.97
N PHE A 21 -12.27 14.76 10.81
CA PHE A 21 -12.36 15.39 9.49
C PHE A 21 -11.15 15.01 8.61
N ALA A 22 -11.20 15.35 7.32
CA ALA A 22 -10.11 15.12 6.37
C ALA A 22 -9.76 16.39 5.59
N ARG A 23 -8.50 16.50 5.11
CA ARG A 23 -7.99 17.62 4.31
C ARG A 23 -7.75 18.89 5.13
N ASP A 24 -8.42 19.98 4.79
CA ASP A 24 -8.24 21.32 5.39
C ASP A 24 -6.79 21.84 5.36
N TYR A 25 -6.15 21.64 4.21
CA TYR A 25 -4.89 22.28 3.83
C TYR A 25 -5.19 23.43 2.86
N ASP A 26 -4.78 24.64 3.23
CA ASP A 26 -4.63 25.75 2.29
C ASP A 26 -3.19 25.74 1.77
N MET A 27 -3.03 25.52 0.47
CA MET A 27 -1.73 25.23 -0.15
C MET A 27 -1.39 26.28 -1.19
N THR A 28 -0.29 26.99 -0.97
CA THR A 28 0.34 27.86 -1.95
C THR A 28 1.50 27.10 -2.59
N GLY A 29 1.33 26.69 -3.84
CA GLY A 29 2.38 26.06 -4.63
C GLY A 29 2.98 27.00 -5.66
N ARG A 30 4.30 26.93 -5.84
CA ARG A 30 5.06 27.65 -6.88
C ARG A 30 5.86 26.62 -7.68
N ILE A 31 5.76 26.70 -8.99
CA ILE A 31 6.47 25.79 -9.91
C ILE A 31 7.34 26.63 -10.85
N ALA A 32 8.62 26.24 -10.97
CA ALA A 32 9.56 26.84 -11.89
C ALA A 32 9.82 25.88 -13.05
N ALA A 33 9.78 26.39 -14.27
CA ALA A 33 10.03 25.61 -15.46
C ALA A 33 10.72 26.46 -16.54
N THR A 34 11.36 25.79 -17.49
CA THR A 34 11.85 26.40 -18.72
C THR A 34 10.71 26.68 -19.71
N GLU A 35 10.95 27.52 -20.72
CA GLU A 35 9.95 27.83 -21.77
C GLU A 35 9.53 26.59 -22.57
N ASP A 36 10.40 25.58 -22.67
CA ASP A 36 10.10 24.32 -23.33
C ASP A 36 9.42 23.30 -22.40
N GLY A 37 9.15 23.66 -21.14
CA GLY A 37 8.32 22.88 -20.22
C GLY A 37 9.06 21.87 -19.34
N GLU A 38 10.37 22.02 -19.15
CA GLU A 38 11.12 21.24 -18.15
C GLU A 38 10.97 21.88 -16.77
N ILE A 39 10.49 21.13 -15.78
CA ILE A 39 10.25 21.57 -14.40
C ILE A 39 11.58 21.49 -13.65
N THR A 40 12.03 22.62 -13.11
CA THR A 40 13.32 22.72 -12.42
C THR A 40 13.18 22.80 -10.91
N ALA A 41 12.08 23.38 -10.42
CA ALA A 41 11.84 23.48 -8.99
C ALA A 41 10.37 23.56 -8.59
N VAL A 42 10.08 23.11 -7.36
CA VAL A 42 8.79 23.30 -6.68
C VAL A 42 9.00 23.84 -5.27
N ASP A 43 8.25 24.87 -4.90
CA ASP A 43 8.23 25.45 -3.56
C ASP A 43 6.79 25.52 -3.04
N VAL A 44 6.59 25.11 -1.79
CA VAL A 44 5.25 24.94 -1.20
C VAL A 44 5.16 25.57 0.18
N ASP A 45 4.11 26.36 0.41
CA ASP A 45 3.69 26.81 1.74
C ASP A 45 2.29 26.28 2.05
N VAL A 46 2.12 25.62 3.19
CA VAL A 46 0.84 25.06 3.62
C VAL A 46 0.42 25.62 4.97
N LEU A 47 -0.84 26.06 5.05
CA LEU A 47 -1.54 26.31 6.30
C LEU A 47 -2.50 25.15 6.58
N ALA A 48 -2.27 24.43 7.67
CA ALA A 48 -3.06 23.26 8.07
C ALA A 48 -3.97 23.58 9.25
N ASP A 49 -5.30 23.56 9.04
CA ASP A 49 -6.25 23.61 10.15
C ASP A 49 -6.29 22.23 10.83
N HIS A 50 -6.06 22.17 12.14
CA HIS A 50 -6.10 20.93 12.92
C HIS A 50 -7.31 20.86 13.87
N GLY A 51 -8.18 21.86 13.87
CA GLY A 51 -9.27 22.01 14.82
C GLY A 51 -8.79 22.36 16.23
N ALA A 52 -9.61 22.07 17.24
CA ALA A 52 -9.33 22.51 18.61
C ALA A 52 -8.17 21.75 19.29
N TYR A 53 -7.82 20.57 18.78
CA TYR A 53 -6.78 19.70 19.31
C TYR A 53 -6.04 19.00 18.17
N ASN A 54 -4.73 18.77 18.33
CA ASN A 54 -4.00 17.99 17.35
C ASN A 54 -4.28 16.49 17.57
N ALA A 55 -5.28 15.96 16.85
CA ALA A 55 -5.62 14.53 16.80
C ALA A 55 -5.36 13.91 15.41
N ALA A 56 -4.50 14.54 14.60
CA ALA A 56 -4.09 13.99 13.31
C ALA A 56 -3.39 12.64 13.52
N ALA A 57 -4.01 11.56 13.03
CA ALA A 57 -3.45 10.22 13.13
C ALA A 57 -2.29 10.05 12.13
N GLN A 58 -1.05 10.04 12.61
CA GLN A 58 0.14 9.96 11.75
C GLN A 58 1.32 9.34 12.49
N PRO A 59 2.35 8.86 11.77
CA PRO A 59 3.58 8.43 12.40
C PRO A 59 4.19 9.58 13.22
N SER A 60 4.68 9.30 14.43
CA SER A 60 4.99 10.35 15.43
C SER A 60 6.02 11.38 14.97
N LYS A 61 6.93 10.98 14.08
CA LYS A 61 8.00 11.80 13.51
C LYS A 61 7.58 12.60 12.26
N PHE A 62 6.34 12.44 11.80
CA PHE A 62 5.82 13.02 10.56
C PHE A 62 4.62 13.92 10.86
N PRO A 63 4.84 15.15 11.38
CA PRO A 63 3.77 16.03 11.84
C PRO A 63 2.84 16.53 10.73
N ALA A 64 3.26 16.41 9.46
CA ALA A 64 2.47 16.70 8.26
C ALA A 64 2.25 15.44 7.40
N GLY A 65 2.27 14.26 8.02
CA GLY A 65 2.24 12.97 7.32
C GLY A 65 3.36 12.83 6.28
N PHE A 66 3.04 12.19 5.16
CA PHE A 66 3.89 11.98 4.00
C PHE A 66 3.71 13.06 2.92
N PHE A 67 3.18 14.24 3.29
CA PHE A 67 2.97 15.36 2.36
C PHE A 67 4.21 15.70 1.51
N LYS A 68 5.42 15.45 2.04
CA LYS A 68 6.69 15.67 1.32
C LYS A 68 6.82 14.89 0.00
N ILE A 69 5.90 13.98 -0.35
CA ILE A 69 5.80 13.40 -1.71
C ILE A 69 5.25 14.38 -2.76
N PHE A 70 5.07 15.66 -2.43
CA PHE A 70 4.48 16.68 -3.33
C PHE A 70 5.26 16.95 -4.64
N THR A 71 6.43 16.34 -4.86
CA THR A 71 7.08 16.33 -6.19
C THR A 71 6.44 15.33 -7.15
N GLY A 72 5.61 14.42 -6.66
CA GLY A 72 4.79 13.52 -7.46
C GLY A 72 5.60 12.55 -8.31
N SER A 73 5.14 12.36 -9.54
CA SER A 73 5.73 11.45 -10.54
C SER A 73 6.85 12.08 -11.38
N TYR A 74 7.27 13.30 -11.02
CA TYR A 74 8.14 14.13 -11.85
C TYR A 74 9.57 14.17 -11.33
N ASP A 75 10.53 14.15 -12.25
CA ASP A 75 11.95 14.33 -11.96
C ASP A 75 12.25 15.81 -11.74
N ILE A 76 12.26 16.23 -10.46
CA ILE A 76 12.40 17.63 -10.07
C ILE A 76 13.62 17.76 -9.15
N GLU A 77 14.65 18.44 -9.65
CA GLU A 77 15.94 18.57 -8.95
C GLU A 77 15.84 19.33 -7.62
N HIS A 78 15.00 20.36 -7.56
CA HIS A 78 14.92 21.25 -6.39
C HIS A 78 13.50 21.32 -5.82
N ALA A 79 13.33 20.92 -4.57
CA ALA A 79 12.04 20.99 -3.89
C ALA A 79 12.17 21.53 -2.47
N HIS A 80 11.22 22.37 -2.08
CA HIS A 80 11.10 22.88 -0.72
C HIS A 80 9.62 22.95 -0.31
N GLY A 81 9.35 22.72 0.98
CA GLY A 81 7.99 22.75 1.51
C GLY A 81 7.95 23.10 2.99
N THR A 82 7.08 24.05 3.36
CA THR A 82 6.76 24.43 4.73
C THR A 82 5.31 24.07 5.05
N VAL A 83 5.06 23.54 6.25
CA VAL A 83 3.71 23.29 6.75
C VAL A 83 3.56 23.88 8.15
N ASP A 84 2.69 24.88 8.28
CA ASP A 84 2.32 25.49 9.56
C ASP A 84 0.93 24.99 9.97
N ALA A 85 0.82 24.39 11.15
CA ALA A 85 -0.44 23.94 11.72
C ALA A 85 -0.99 24.94 12.75
N TYR A 86 -2.30 25.16 12.75
CA TYR A 86 -2.97 26.06 13.68
C TYR A 86 -4.21 25.43 14.32
N TYR A 87 -4.56 25.92 15.51
CA TYR A 87 -5.76 25.50 16.23
C TYR A 87 -6.93 26.42 15.93
N THR A 88 -8.11 25.83 15.76
CA THR A 88 -9.38 26.54 15.54
C THR A 88 -10.52 25.96 16.38
N ASN A 89 -11.69 26.61 16.39
CA ASN A 89 -12.87 26.12 17.10
C ASN A 89 -13.68 25.10 16.29
N THR A 90 -13.00 24.09 15.70
CA THR A 90 -13.62 22.99 14.94
C THR A 90 -13.21 21.63 15.52
N ALA A 91 -13.85 20.55 15.04
CA ALA A 91 -13.51 19.19 15.47
C ALA A 91 -12.07 18.82 15.06
N PRO A 92 -11.36 18.02 15.86
CA PRO A 92 -9.99 17.63 15.55
C PRO A 92 -9.94 16.51 14.49
N GLY A 93 -8.85 16.44 13.73
CA GLY A 93 -8.71 15.46 12.65
C GLY A 93 -7.63 15.82 11.63
N GLY A 94 -7.96 15.67 10.35
CA GLY A 94 -7.10 16.01 9.21
C GLY A 94 -6.66 14.78 8.43
N ILE A 95 -6.15 13.76 9.12
CA ILE A 95 -5.76 12.49 8.51
C ILE A 95 -6.92 11.51 8.56
N ALA A 96 -7.70 11.47 7.48
CA ALA A 96 -8.76 10.50 7.28
C ALA A 96 -9.09 10.38 5.79
N TYR A 97 -10.02 9.47 5.47
CA TYR A 97 -10.66 9.40 4.16
C TYR A 97 -9.65 9.17 3.01
N ARG A 98 -8.96 8.02 3.08
CA ARG A 98 -8.04 7.51 2.06
C ARG A 98 -6.87 8.46 1.72
N CYS A 99 -6.37 9.20 2.71
CA CYS A 99 -5.35 10.22 2.47
C CYS A 99 -3.91 9.73 2.53
N SER A 100 -3.68 8.49 2.97
CA SER A 100 -2.35 7.89 3.17
C SER A 100 -1.34 8.82 3.84
N PHE A 101 -1.78 9.48 4.92
CA PHE A 101 -1.03 10.53 5.60
C PHE A 101 -0.70 11.74 4.70
N ARG A 102 -1.71 12.51 4.26
CA ARG A 102 -1.58 13.74 3.44
C ARG A 102 -1.11 13.58 1.99
N VAL A 103 -1.01 12.36 1.47
CA VAL A 103 -0.67 12.12 0.06
C VAL A 103 -1.75 12.66 -0.87
N THR A 104 -3.02 12.63 -0.45
CA THR A 104 -4.10 13.24 -1.25
C THR A 104 -3.90 14.72 -1.52
N GLU A 105 -3.44 15.47 -0.52
CA GLU A 105 -3.13 16.89 -0.61
C GLU A 105 -1.88 17.12 -1.46
N ALA A 106 -0.85 16.31 -1.28
CA ALA A 106 0.39 16.36 -2.06
C ALA A 106 0.15 16.13 -3.56
N VAL A 107 -0.59 15.06 -3.90
CA VAL A 107 -0.96 14.71 -5.29
C VAL A 107 -1.87 15.78 -5.88
N TYR A 108 -2.87 16.26 -5.13
CA TYR A 108 -3.74 17.33 -5.60
C TYR A 108 -2.93 18.58 -5.95
N LEU A 109 -1.98 18.98 -5.10
CA LEU A 109 -1.16 20.15 -5.31
C LEU A 109 -0.33 20.04 -6.60
N ILE A 110 0.46 18.98 -6.75
CA ILE A 110 1.37 18.84 -7.90
C ILE A 110 0.62 18.69 -9.22
N GLU A 111 -0.45 17.90 -9.26
CA GLU A 111 -1.23 17.72 -10.50
C GLU A 111 -1.96 19.00 -10.91
N ARG A 112 -2.35 19.83 -9.94
CA ARG A 112 -2.91 21.16 -10.20
C ARG A 112 -1.85 22.15 -10.66
N MET A 113 -0.64 22.11 -10.10
CA MET A 113 0.48 22.95 -10.56
C MET A 113 0.90 22.59 -11.98
N VAL A 114 1.03 21.31 -12.31
CA VAL A 114 1.36 20.85 -13.67
C VAL A 114 0.28 21.27 -14.67
N LYS A 115 -1.00 21.18 -14.29
CA LYS A 115 -2.09 21.72 -15.12
C LYS A 115 -1.95 23.24 -15.34
N ALA A 116 -1.68 24.01 -14.28
CA ALA A 116 -1.53 25.46 -14.39
C ALA A 116 -0.29 25.84 -15.23
N LEU A 117 0.80 25.10 -15.08
CA LEU A 117 2.01 25.27 -15.90
C LEU A 117 1.72 25.01 -17.39
N ALA A 118 1.02 23.93 -17.71
CA ALA A 118 0.65 23.62 -19.09
C ALA A 118 -0.19 24.75 -19.72
N GLN A 119 -1.07 25.38 -18.94
CA GLN A 119 -1.85 26.55 -19.40
C GLN A 119 -0.98 27.78 -19.64
N GLU A 120 -0.01 28.05 -18.75
CA GLU A 120 0.91 29.18 -18.88
C GLU A 120 1.83 29.03 -20.10
N LEU A 121 2.24 27.80 -20.42
CA LEU A 121 3.12 27.49 -21.55
C LEU A 121 2.40 27.25 -22.88
N ASP A 122 1.06 27.27 -22.90
CA ASP A 122 0.25 26.86 -24.05
C ASP A 122 0.64 25.45 -24.58
N MET A 123 0.91 24.53 -23.66
CA MET A 123 1.31 23.15 -23.94
C MET A 123 0.20 22.16 -23.57
N ASP A 124 0.14 21.03 -24.27
CA ASP A 124 -0.76 19.95 -23.86
C ASP A 124 -0.34 19.41 -22.47
N PRO A 125 -1.26 19.31 -21.50
CA PRO A 125 -0.94 18.83 -20.16
C PRO A 125 -0.39 17.39 -20.10
N ALA A 126 -0.63 16.53 -21.08
CA ALA A 126 -0.01 15.21 -21.18
C ALA A 126 1.46 15.33 -21.63
N GLU A 127 1.77 16.26 -22.53
CA GLU A 127 3.15 16.50 -22.98
C GLU A 127 4.02 17.10 -21.88
N VAL A 128 3.49 18.05 -21.09
CA VAL A 128 4.20 18.56 -19.90
C VAL A 128 4.52 17.42 -18.92
N ARG A 129 3.60 16.47 -18.74
CA ARG A 129 3.84 15.30 -17.87
C ARG A 129 4.94 14.41 -18.42
N ARG A 130 4.82 13.99 -19.68
CA ARG A 130 5.80 13.12 -20.37
C ARG A 130 7.20 13.68 -20.27
N LYS A 131 7.36 14.97 -20.53
CA LYS A 131 8.65 15.65 -20.50
C LYS A 131 9.34 15.59 -19.14
N ASN A 132 8.57 15.48 -18.05
CA ASN A 132 9.07 15.59 -16.69
C ASN A 132 8.95 14.30 -15.89
N PHE A 133 8.46 13.19 -16.44
CA PHE A 133 8.34 11.96 -15.67
C PHE A 133 9.71 11.45 -15.21
N ILE A 134 9.73 10.85 -14.01
CA ILE A 134 10.85 10.01 -13.60
C ILE A 134 10.95 8.84 -14.59
N PRO A 135 12.09 8.66 -15.28
CA PRO A 135 12.23 7.57 -16.23
C PRO A 135 12.27 6.21 -15.52
N LYS A 136 11.70 5.20 -16.16
CA LYS A 136 11.58 3.84 -15.60
C LYS A 136 12.91 3.25 -15.13
N GLU A 137 13.98 3.57 -15.83
CA GLU A 137 15.33 3.07 -15.56
C GLU A 137 15.98 3.75 -14.35
N ALA A 138 15.40 4.84 -13.83
CA ALA A 138 15.91 5.53 -12.65
C ALA A 138 15.42 4.93 -11.32
N PHE A 139 14.50 3.94 -11.35
CA PHE A 139 14.03 3.30 -10.13
C PHE A 139 15.02 2.22 -9.62
N PRO A 140 15.26 2.12 -8.28
CA PRO A 140 14.69 2.96 -7.22
C PRO A 140 15.18 4.42 -7.28
N TYR A 141 14.24 5.37 -7.20
CA TYR A 141 14.51 6.80 -7.45
C TYR A 141 14.47 7.60 -6.14
N GLU A 142 15.56 8.30 -5.82
CA GLU A 142 15.62 9.22 -4.68
C GLU A 142 15.10 10.61 -5.08
N SER A 143 13.91 10.95 -4.59
CA SER A 143 13.31 12.26 -4.77
C SER A 143 14.06 13.35 -4.01
N SER A 144 13.98 14.60 -4.50
CA SER A 144 14.57 15.78 -3.86
C SER A 144 14.01 16.09 -2.47
N THR A 145 12.91 15.46 -2.06
CA THR A 145 12.32 15.54 -0.70
C THR A 145 12.65 14.34 0.19
N GLY A 146 13.52 13.43 -0.28
CA GLY A 146 14.10 12.35 0.51
C GLY A 146 13.19 11.14 0.70
N TRP A 147 12.31 10.85 -0.27
CA TRP A 147 11.71 9.52 -0.43
C TRP A 147 12.42 8.74 -1.53
N THR A 148 12.57 7.42 -1.35
CA THR A 148 13.10 6.52 -2.37
C THR A 148 11.95 5.70 -2.96
N TYR A 149 11.54 6.02 -4.18
CA TYR A 149 10.44 5.31 -4.84
C TYR A 149 10.92 3.93 -5.30
N ASP A 150 10.09 2.90 -5.13
CA ASP A 150 10.49 1.50 -5.35
C ASP A 150 10.53 1.11 -6.84
N SER A 151 9.50 1.46 -7.61
CA SER A 151 9.41 1.19 -9.06
C SER A 151 8.34 2.05 -9.75
N GLY A 152 8.48 2.28 -11.06
CA GLY A 152 7.51 3.05 -11.84
C GLY A 152 7.67 2.88 -13.36
N ASP A 153 6.55 2.89 -14.09
CA ASP A 153 6.51 2.91 -15.57
C ASP A 153 5.40 3.89 -16.00
N TYR A 154 5.65 5.17 -15.73
CA TYR A 154 4.63 6.23 -15.77
C TYR A 154 4.17 6.57 -17.19
N GLU A 155 5.11 6.63 -18.13
CA GLU A 155 4.83 6.89 -19.54
C GLU A 155 3.88 5.84 -20.11
N ARG A 156 4.18 4.54 -19.88
CA ARG A 156 3.31 3.45 -20.31
C ARG A 156 1.90 3.50 -19.70
N ALA A 157 1.79 3.91 -18.43
CA ALA A 157 0.48 4.06 -17.79
C ALA A 157 -0.31 5.23 -18.38
N LEU A 158 0.34 6.37 -18.63
CA LEU A 158 -0.28 7.52 -19.28
C LEU A 158 -0.75 7.15 -20.69
N ASP A 159 0.11 6.52 -21.51
CA ASP A 159 -0.25 6.11 -22.86
C ASP A 159 -1.50 5.23 -22.87
N LYS A 160 -1.53 4.20 -22.04
CA LYS A 160 -2.68 3.31 -21.93
C LYS A 160 -3.95 4.05 -21.51
N ALA A 161 -3.84 5.03 -20.60
CA ALA A 161 -5.00 5.80 -20.15
C ALA A 161 -5.53 6.73 -21.25
N LEU A 162 -4.65 7.41 -21.99
CA LEU A 162 -5.01 8.29 -23.10
C LEU A 162 -5.59 7.53 -24.29
N GLU A 163 -5.01 6.38 -24.63
CA GLU A 163 -5.52 5.47 -25.67
C GLU A 163 -6.93 4.96 -25.33
N SER A 164 -7.21 4.68 -24.06
CA SER A 164 -8.49 4.10 -23.63
C SER A 164 -9.69 5.05 -23.78
N VAL A 165 -9.43 6.34 -23.97
CA VAL A 165 -10.46 7.39 -24.07
C VAL A 165 -10.39 8.19 -25.36
N ASP A 166 -9.54 7.78 -26.32
CA ASP A 166 -9.29 8.51 -27.57
C ASP A 166 -8.95 9.98 -27.30
N TYR A 167 -7.93 10.24 -26.47
CA TYR A 167 -7.59 11.56 -25.95
C TYR A 167 -7.47 12.66 -27.02
N ASP A 168 -6.87 12.35 -28.18
CA ASP A 168 -6.74 13.31 -29.28
C ASP A 168 -8.10 13.73 -29.83
N GLU A 169 -9.05 12.79 -29.97
CA GLU A 169 -10.42 13.10 -30.38
C GLU A 169 -11.14 13.96 -29.33
N LEU A 170 -10.93 13.68 -28.04
CA LEU A 170 -11.45 14.51 -26.96
C LEU A 170 -10.88 15.94 -26.99
N ARG A 171 -9.59 16.09 -27.30
CA ARG A 171 -8.94 17.40 -27.45
C ARG A 171 -9.50 18.16 -28.65
N GLU A 172 -9.67 17.51 -29.79
CA GLU A 172 -10.30 18.12 -30.97
C GLU A 172 -11.76 18.54 -30.70
N GLU A 173 -12.53 17.69 -30.02
CA GLU A 173 -13.89 17.99 -29.58
C GLU A 173 -13.90 19.22 -28.66
N GLN A 174 -13.02 19.26 -27.66
CA GLN A 174 -12.91 20.39 -26.73
C GLN A 174 -12.66 21.70 -27.49
N GLN A 175 -11.71 21.72 -28.41
CA GLN A 175 -11.38 22.92 -29.19
C GLN A 175 -12.56 23.35 -30.08
N ARG A 176 -13.27 22.39 -30.68
CA ARG A 176 -14.45 22.68 -31.50
C ARG A 176 -15.56 23.36 -30.71
N ARG A 177 -15.85 22.89 -29.49
CA ARG A 177 -16.87 23.50 -28.62
C ARG A 177 -16.51 24.92 -28.20
N ILE A 178 -15.23 25.17 -27.92
CA ILE A 178 -14.73 26.50 -27.60
C ILE A 178 -14.87 27.43 -28.83
N ALA A 179 -14.44 26.97 -30.01
CA ALA A 179 -14.47 27.77 -31.23
C ALA A 179 -15.90 28.10 -31.70
N ASN A 180 -16.88 27.23 -31.41
CA ASN A 180 -18.28 27.42 -31.74
C ASN A 180 -19.08 28.23 -30.70
N ASP A 181 -18.46 28.61 -29.57
CA ASP A 181 -19.13 29.25 -28.44
C ASP A 181 -20.32 28.41 -27.92
N ASP A 182 -20.10 27.09 -27.78
CA ASP A 182 -21.14 26.16 -27.34
C ASP A 182 -21.54 26.42 -25.87
N ASP A 183 -22.83 26.32 -25.56
CA ASP A 183 -23.37 26.44 -24.19
C ASP A 183 -22.81 25.40 -23.19
N LYS A 184 -22.17 24.33 -23.68
CA LYS A 184 -21.62 23.23 -22.88
C LYS A 184 -20.17 22.95 -23.24
N LEU A 185 -19.26 23.51 -22.47
CA LEU A 185 -17.82 23.26 -22.61
C LEU A 185 -17.43 21.86 -22.13
N LEU A 186 -16.37 21.30 -22.74
CA LEU A 186 -15.78 20.02 -22.36
C LEU A 186 -14.50 20.25 -21.53
N GLY A 187 -14.45 19.70 -20.32
CA GLY A 187 -13.26 19.64 -19.50
C GLY A 187 -12.65 18.24 -19.55
N ILE A 188 -11.33 18.17 -19.75
CA ILE A 188 -10.56 16.92 -19.72
C ILE A 188 -9.61 17.02 -18.53
N GLY A 189 -9.80 16.13 -17.55
CA GLY A 189 -8.92 16.04 -16.38
C GLY A 189 -7.73 15.14 -16.70
N LEU A 190 -6.60 15.39 -16.06
CA LEU A 190 -5.49 14.42 -16.03
C LEU A 190 -4.93 14.40 -14.61
N SER A 191 -4.65 13.20 -14.11
CA SER A 191 -3.96 12.97 -12.84
C SER A 191 -3.02 11.79 -12.98
N THR A 192 -1.72 12.05 -13.04
CA THR A 192 -0.66 11.04 -13.00
C THR A 192 0.01 11.12 -11.65
N PHE A 193 -0.26 10.14 -10.79
CA PHE A 193 0.10 10.22 -9.38
C PHE A 193 1.04 9.09 -8.98
N THR A 194 1.90 9.40 -8.03
CA THR A 194 2.69 8.43 -7.25
C THR A 194 2.21 8.48 -5.81
N GLU A 195 1.76 7.35 -5.30
CA GLU A 195 1.43 7.15 -3.88
C GLU A 195 2.69 6.73 -3.10
N ILE A 196 2.57 6.75 -1.78
CA ILE A 196 3.46 6.16 -0.79
C ILE A 196 2.63 5.50 0.31
N VAL A 197 2.55 4.17 0.25
CA VAL A 197 1.74 3.35 1.16
C VAL A 197 2.59 2.27 1.82
N GLY A 198 2.05 1.63 2.87
CA GLY A 198 2.82 0.62 3.60
C GLY A 198 3.66 1.19 4.74
N ALA A 199 3.23 2.31 5.33
CA ALA A 199 3.85 2.89 6.53
C ALA A 199 4.10 1.82 7.61
N GLY A 200 5.34 1.52 7.99
CA GLY A 200 6.62 1.87 7.35
C GLY A 200 7.82 1.40 8.17
N PRO A 201 9.06 1.52 7.66
CA PRO A 201 10.27 0.99 8.31
C PRO A 201 10.38 1.43 9.77
N GLY A 202 10.52 0.50 10.70
CA GLY A 202 10.37 0.73 12.15
C GLY A 202 11.30 1.80 12.72
N LYS A 203 12.50 1.93 12.15
CA LYS A 203 13.46 2.99 12.53
C LYS A 203 12.92 4.40 12.27
N GLN A 204 12.10 4.57 11.24
CA GLN A 204 11.59 5.86 10.78
C GLN A 204 10.14 6.09 11.21
N CYS A 205 9.32 5.05 11.22
CA CYS A 205 7.88 5.16 11.40
C CYS A 205 7.42 4.43 12.67
N ASP A 206 6.76 5.16 13.57
CA ASP A 206 6.15 4.62 14.78
C ASP A 206 4.80 5.27 15.07
N ILE A 207 3.90 4.53 15.73
CA ILE A 207 2.68 5.05 16.34
C ILE A 207 2.87 5.01 17.85
N ALA A 208 2.95 6.19 18.47
CA ALA A 208 3.17 6.35 19.90
C ALA A 208 4.36 5.53 20.45
N GLY A 209 5.44 5.42 19.66
CA GLY A 209 6.65 4.68 20.02
C GLY A 209 6.66 3.20 19.63
N VAL A 210 5.58 2.66 19.06
CA VAL A 210 5.55 1.30 18.51
C VAL A 210 5.90 1.35 17.02
N GLU A 211 6.95 0.64 16.64
CA GLU A 211 7.40 0.53 15.24
C GLU A 211 6.27 0.04 14.33
N MET A 212 6.19 0.57 13.10
CA MET A 212 5.07 0.30 12.19
C MET A 212 5.18 -1.02 11.39
N PHE A 213 5.59 -2.10 12.05
CA PHE A 213 5.51 -3.47 11.53
C PHE A 213 4.05 -3.96 11.47
N ASP A 214 3.84 -5.12 10.87
CA ASP A 214 2.62 -5.92 11.04
C ASP A 214 2.98 -7.40 11.02
N SER A 215 2.01 -8.28 11.22
CA SER A 215 2.31 -9.67 11.53
C SER A 215 1.28 -10.65 10.98
N ALA A 216 1.73 -11.91 10.87
CA ALA A 216 0.88 -13.05 10.55
C ALA A 216 1.36 -14.29 11.33
N GLU A 217 0.40 -15.05 11.85
CA GLU A 217 0.58 -16.41 12.38
C GLU A 217 -0.15 -17.37 11.45
N ILE A 218 0.53 -18.44 11.01
CA ILE A 218 -0.06 -19.49 10.18
C ILE A 218 0.12 -20.81 10.90
N ARG A 219 -0.98 -21.56 11.05
CA ARG A 219 -0.99 -22.93 11.55
C ARG A 219 -1.67 -23.82 10.53
N VAL A 220 -0.97 -24.85 10.05
CA VAL A 220 -1.51 -25.93 9.24
C VAL A 220 -1.93 -27.06 10.17
N HIS A 221 -3.20 -27.46 10.09
CA HIS A 221 -3.80 -28.51 10.93
C HIS A 221 -3.44 -29.90 10.41
N PRO A 222 -3.62 -30.97 11.22
CA PRO A 222 -3.25 -32.33 10.81
C PRO A 222 -3.93 -32.84 9.53
N THR A 223 -5.05 -32.24 9.11
CA THR A 223 -5.80 -32.58 7.88
C THR A 223 -5.46 -31.69 6.69
N GLY A 224 -4.43 -30.84 6.78
CA GLY A 224 -3.99 -29.96 5.69
C GLY A 224 -4.63 -28.58 5.65
N ASN A 225 -5.80 -28.36 6.26
CA ASN A 225 -6.43 -27.04 6.37
C ASN A 225 -5.55 -26.07 7.19
N ALA A 226 -5.63 -24.77 6.92
CA ALA A 226 -4.84 -23.75 7.63
C ALA A 226 -5.70 -22.72 8.34
N THR A 227 -5.24 -22.26 9.51
CA THR A 227 -5.72 -21.03 10.16
C THR A 227 -4.63 -19.96 10.08
N VAL A 228 -5.03 -18.76 9.70
CA VAL A 228 -4.16 -17.59 9.52
C VAL A 228 -4.70 -16.46 10.40
N ARG A 229 -3.90 -15.99 11.35
CA ARG A 229 -4.21 -14.78 12.13
C ARG A 229 -3.36 -13.63 11.66
N ILE A 230 -3.94 -12.45 11.54
CA ILE A 230 -3.26 -11.28 10.98
C ILE A 230 -3.40 -10.09 11.91
N GLY A 231 -2.33 -9.29 12.04
CA GLY A 231 -2.32 -8.09 12.88
C GLY A 231 -3.06 -6.88 12.29
N VAL A 232 -3.57 -7.03 11.06
CA VAL A 232 -4.39 -6.03 10.36
C VAL A 232 -5.87 -6.29 10.61
N GLN A 233 -6.70 -5.24 10.59
CA GLN A 233 -8.14 -5.36 10.84
C GLN A 233 -8.93 -5.04 9.56
N THR A 234 -9.95 -5.83 9.21
CA THR A 234 -10.79 -5.52 8.05
C THR A 234 -11.82 -4.43 8.37
N GLN A 235 -12.18 -3.61 7.38
CA GLN A 235 -13.39 -2.77 7.36
C GLN A 235 -14.12 -2.94 6.01
N GLY A 236 -13.95 -4.10 5.36
CA GLY A 236 -14.56 -4.43 4.06
C GLY A 236 -13.61 -4.45 2.87
N GLN A 237 -12.28 -4.45 3.09
CA GLN A 237 -11.30 -4.58 2.00
C GLN A 237 -11.16 -6.03 1.49
N GLY A 238 -11.73 -7.01 2.19
CA GLY A 238 -11.68 -8.42 1.83
C GLY A 238 -10.40 -9.13 2.27
N HIS A 239 -9.88 -8.79 3.47
CA HIS A 239 -8.67 -9.43 3.99
C HIS A 239 -8.85 -10.94 4.17
N GLU A 240 -10.05 -11.37 4.58
CA GLU A 240 -10.42 -12.76 4.77
C GLU A 240 -10.20 -13.60 3.51
N THR A 241 -10.45 -13.02 2.34
CA THR A 241 -10.24 -13.66 1.04
C THR A 241 -8.79 -13.50 0.56
N THR A 242 -8.28 -12.27 0.57
CA THR A 242 -6.99 -11.95 -0.07
C THR A 242 -5.79 -12.52 0.68
N PHE A 243 -5.85 -12.62 2.01
CA PHE A 243 -4.78 -13.24 2.79
C PHE A 243 -4.82 -14.77 2.67
N ALA A 244 -6.02 -15.36 2.58
CA ALA A 244 -6.18 -16.78 2.26
C ALA A 244 -5.52 -17.11 0.91
N GLN A 245 -5.68 -16.25 -0.11
CA GLN A 245 -5.03 -16.42 -1.42
C GLN A 245 -3.50 -16.41 -1.34
N ILE A 246 -2.90 -15.54 -0.50
CA ILE A 246 -1.44 -15.51 -0.31
C ILE A 246 -0.96 -16.85 0.28
N VAL A 247 -1.63 -17.35 1.31
CA VAL A 247 -1.25 -18.61 1.96
C VAL A 247 -1.47 -19.80 1.05
N ALA A 248 -2.60 -19.84 0.34
CA ALA A 248 -2.91 -20.86 -0.65
C ALA A 248 -1.81 -20.96 -1.72
N GLU A 249 -1.41 -19.83 -2.29
CA GLU A 249 -0.37 -19.77 -3.32
C GLU A 249 1.03 -20.15 -2.78
N GLU A 250 1.37 -19.77 -1.56
CA GLU A 250 2.69 -20.08 -0.98
C GLU A 250 2.77 -21.52 -0.45
N LEU A 251 1.65 -22.17 -0.09
CA LEU A 251 1.64 -23.52 0.49
C LEU A 251 1.09 -24.60 -0.43
N GLY A 252 0.47 -24.25 -1.56
CA GLY A 252 -0.18 -25.21 -2.43
C GLY A 252 -1.50 -25.75 -1.86
N LEU A 253 -2.22 -24.94 -1.07
CA LEU A 253 -3.53 -25.26 -0.53
C LEU A 253 -4.64 -24.70 -1.42
N ASP A 254 -5.83 -25.30 -1.36
CA ASP A 254 -7.02 -24.63 -1.88
C ASP A 254 -7.37 -23.44 -0.97
N VAL A 255 -7.81 -22.33 -1.57
CA VAL A 255 -8.15 -21.11 -0.81
C VAL A 255 -9.28 -21.35 0.19
N GLU A 256 -10.18 -22.28 -0.10
CA GLU A 256 -11.30 -22.66 0.76
C GLU A 256 -10.85 -23.41 2.03
N ASP A 257 -9.65 -23.99 2.01
CA ASP A 257 -9.05 -24.68 3.15
C ASP A 257 -8.27 -23.73 4.07
N VAL A 258 -8.24 -22.43 3.77
CA VAL A 258 -7.57 -21.42 4.57
C VAL A 258 -8.60 -20.52 5.26
N THR A 259 -8.66 -20.60 6.59
CA THR A 259 -9.48 -19.69 7.43
C THR A 259 -8.62 -18.53 7.92
N VAL A 260 -9.08 -17.30 7.71
CA VAL A 260 -8.42 -16.08 8.19
C VAL A 260 -9.19 -15.50 9.37
N GLU A 261 -8.49 -15.20 10.47
CA GLU A 261 -9.02 -14.58 11.69
C GLU A 261 -8.35 -13.20 11.90
N HIS A 262 -9.16 -12.21 12.31
CA HIS A 262 -8.72 -10.84 12.63
C HIS A 262 -9.71 -10.13 13.59
N GLY A 263 -9.23 -9.15 14.37
CA GLY A 263 -10.01 -8.33 15.29
C GLY A 263 -10.06 -8.73 16.77
N ASP A 264 -9.47 -9.85 17.21
CA ASP A 264 -9.38 -10.28 18.61
C ASP A 264 -7.93 -10.30 19.13
N THR A 265 -7.61 -9.29 19.95
CA THR A 265 -6.27 -9.09 20.54
C THR A 265 -5.84 -10.18 21.51
N ASP A 266 -6.74 -11.05 21.97
CA ASP A 266 -6.36 -12.20 22.80
C ASP A 266 -5.77 -13.35 21.96
N THR A 267 -6.06 -13.37 20.65
CA THR A 267 -5.71 -14.50 19.77
C THR A 267 -4.74 -14.12 18.66
N GLU A 268 -4.77 -12.89 18.17
CA GLU A 268 -3.95 -12.45 17.05
C GLU A 268 -2.52 -12.05 17.44
N PRO A 269 -1.56 -12.21 16.52
CA PRO A 269 -0.26 -11.59 16.68
C PRO A 269 -0.42 -10.06 16.66
N TYR A 270 0.45 -9.36 17.40
CA TYR A 270 0.35 -7.91 17.51
C TYR A 270 0.58 -7.27 16.14
N GLY A 271 -0.28 -6.33 15.75
CA GLY A 271 -0.13 -5.53 14.54
C GLY A 271 -0.56 -4.09 14.77
N LEU A 272 -0.37 -3.26 13.75
CA LEU A 272 -0.68 -1.84 13.83
C LEU A 272 -2.04 -1.52 13.20
N GLY A 273 -2.71 -2.52 12.63
CA GLY A 273 -4.04 -2.37 12.04
C GLY A 273 -4.01 -1.82 10.61
N THR A 274 -5.19 -1.43 10.14
CA THR A 274 -5.43 -1.08 8.74
C THR A 274 -5.74 0.40 8.56
N TYR A 275 -4.85 1.07 7.85
CA TYR A 275 -4.95 2.45 7.37
C TYR A 275 -3.85 2.67 6.33
N ALA A 276 -3.85 3.82 5.63
CA ALA A 276 -2.80 4.21 4.66
C ALA A 276 -2.38 3.08 3.70
N SER A 277 -3.36 2.28 3.28
CA SER A 277 -3.21 1.13 2.38
C SER A 277 -2.09 0.16 2.76
N ARG A 278 -1.80 0.01 4.06
CA ARG A 278 -0.64 -0.77 4.54
C ARG A 278 -0.86 -2.27 4.69
N SER A 279 -2.11 -2.74 4.62
CA SER A 279 -2.43 -4.15 4.89
C SER A 279 -1.65 -5.10 4.00
N THR A 280 -1.61 -4.87 2.68
CA THR A 280 -0.85 -5.72 1.76
C THR A 280 0.66 -5.52 1.88
N PRO A 281 1.21 -4.28 1.84
CA PRO A 281 2.66 -4.08 1.95
C PRO A 281 3.29 -4.68 3.21
N VAL A 282 2.58 -4.67 4.34
CA VAL A 282 3.14 -5.10 5.64
C VAL A 282 2.53 -6.43 6.09
N GLY A 283 1.20 -6.49 6.31
CA GLY A 283 0.53 -7.73 6.72
C GLY A 283 0.57 -8.83 5.66
N GLY A 284 0.38 -8.47 4.38
CA GLY A 284 0.50 -9.41 3.26
C GLY A 284 1.93 -9.94 3.10
N ALA A 285 2.94 -9.08 3.29
CA ALA A 285 4.34 -9.50 3.32
C ALA A 285 4.64 -10.44 4.49
N ALA A 286 4.19 -10.11 5.71
CA ALA A 286 4.30 -10.98 6.88
C ALA A 286 3.65 -12.35 6.62
N THR A 287 2.48 -12.36 5.99
CA THR A 287 1.75 -13.58 5.62
C THR A 287 2.56 -14.44 4.65
N ALA A 288 3.11 -13.83 3.60
CA ALA A 288 3.96 -14.57 2.65
C ALA A 288 5.24 -15.09 3.32
N VAL A 289 5.89 -14.30 4.19
CA VAL A 289 7.11 -14.72 4.89
C VAL A 289 6.82 -15.83 5.91
N ALA A 290 5.72 -15.75 6.67
CA ALA A 290 5.28 -16.83 7.55
C ALA A 290 4.97 -18.10 6.77
N ALA A 291 4.27 -18.00 5.62
CA ALA A 291 3.97 -19.14 4.77
C ALA A 291 5.24 -19.78 4.21
N ARG A 292 6.24 -18.97 3.84
CA ARG A 292 7.56 -19.46 3.42
C ARG A 292 8.27 -20.22 4.53
N LYS A 293 8.22 -19.75 5.78
CA LYS A 293 8.78 -20.49 6.93
C LYS A 293 8.08 -21.84 7.12
N VAL A 294 6.76 -21.88 7.00
CA VAL A 294 5.99 -23.14 6.99
C VAL A 294 6.45 -24.06 5.86
N ARG A 295 6.63 -23.52 4.65
CA ARG A 295 7.08 -24.28 3.49
C ARG A 295 8.49 -24.86 3.65
N GLU A 296 9.42 -24.11 4.25
CA GLU A 296 10.76 -24.62 4.55
C GLU A 296 10.72 -25.78 5.56
N LYS A 297 9.91 -25.67 6.63
CA LYS A 297 9.68 -26.79 7.55
C LYS A 297 9.02 -27.99 6.87
N ALA A 298 8.04 -27.75 6.00
CA ALA A 298 7.39 -28.79 5.21
C ALA A 298 8.39 -29.51 4.28
N LYS A 299 9.38 -28.79 3.72
CA LYS A 299 10.44 -29.36 2.90
C LYS A 299 11.35 -30.32 3.69
N SER A 300 11.73 -29.93 4.91
CA SER A 300 12.49 -30.78 5.84
C SER A 300 11.74 -32.08 6.16
N ILE A 301 10.43 -31.99 6.45
CA ILE A 301 9.58 -33.15 6.69
C ILE A 301 9.43 -34.02 5.43
N ALA A 302 9.19 -33.40 4.27
CA ALA A 302 9.11 -34.11 3.00
C ALA A 302 10.41 -34.86 2.67
N SER A 303 11.57 -34.29 3.01
CA SER A 303 12.88 -34.94 2.85
C SER A 303 12.96 -36.26 3.63
N ASN A 304 12.48 -36.25 4.88
CA ASN A 304 12.46 -37.42 5.74
C ASN A 304 11.49 -38.50 5.21
N GLU A 305 10.27 -38.11 4.86
CA GLU A 305 9.24 -39.03 4.35
C GLU A 305 9.59 -39.61 2.97
N LEU A 306 10.31 -38.86 2.14
CA LEU A 306 10.80 -39.32 0.83
C LEU A 306 12.16 -40.03 0.92
N GLU A 307 12.78 -40.11 2.10
CA GLU A 307 14.10 -40.71 2.33
C GLU A 307 15.19 -40.16 1.36
N VAL A 308 15.20 -38.85 1.14
CA VAL A 308 16.19 -38.15 0.31
C VAL A 308 16.85 -37.01 1.08
N ALA A 309 17.91 -36.42 0.52
CA ALA A 309 18.46 -35.19 1.06
C ALA A 309 17.54 -34.00 0.76
N GLU A 310 17.53 -32.99 1.63
CA GLU A 310 16.61 -31.85 1.49
C GLU A 310 16.88 -31.05 0.20
N GLU A 311 18.15 -31.02 -0.26
CA GLU A 311 18.54 -30.40 -1.53
C GLU A 311 17.97 -31.10 -2.78
N ASP A 312 17.54 -32.36 -2.63
CA ASP A 312 16.87 -33.13 -3.68
C ASP A 312 15.35 -32.96 -3.67
N VAL A 313 14.79 -32.26 -2.67
CA VAL A 313 13.35 -31.94 -2.60
C VAL A 313 13.08 -30.62 -3.31
N VAL A 314 12.19 -30.65 -4.30
CA VAL A 314 11.73 -29.50 -5.06
C VAL A 314 10.28 -29.22 -4.73
N TRP A 315 9.96 -28.00 -4.33
CA TRP A 315 8.58 -27.52 -4.27
C TRP A 315 8.15 -27.03 -5.66
N ASP A 316 7.07 -27.60 -6.18
CA ASP A 316 6.47 -27.17 -7.44
C ASP A 316 5.27 -26.27 -7.15
N ARG A 317 5.42 -25.00 -7.52
CA ARG A 317 4.39 -23.98 -7.36
C ARG A 317 3.10 -24.27 -8.13
N GLN A 318 3.19 -24.96 -9.28
CA GLN A 318 2.00 -25.23 -10.10
C GLN A 318 1.13 -26.34 -9.51
N SER A 319 1.74 -27.36 -8.92
CA SER A 319 1.04 -28.49 -8.31
C SER A 319 0.84 -28.34 -6.80
N GLY A 320 1.58 -27.45 -6.14
CA GLY A 320 1.56 -27.32 -4.69
C GLY A 320 2.29 -28.46 -3.94
N ALA A 321 2.95 -29.36 -4.68
CA ALA A 321 3.56 -30.57 -4.13
C ALA A 321 5.08 -30.45 -3.99
N PHE A 322 5.63 -31.21 -3.05
CA PHE A 322 7.06 -31.44 -2.87
C PHE A 322 7.44 -32.73 -3.57
N HIS A 323 8.48 -32.75 -4.40
CA HIS A 323 8.88 -33.95 -5.14
C HIS A 323 10.39 -34.12 -5.23
N VAL A 324 10.84 -35.35 -5.49
CA VAL A 324 12.26 -35.65 -5.68
C VAL A 324 12.75 -35.15 -7.05
N LYS A 325 13.86 -34.42 -7.08
CA LYS A 325 14.51 -33.93 -8.30
C LYS A 325 14.75 -35.06 -9.31
N GLY A 326 14.15 -34.94 -10.49
CA GLY A 326 14.25 -35.93 -11.56
C GLY A 326 13.33 -37.15 -11.41
N ALA A 327 12.50 -37.21 -10.36
CA ALA A 327 11.50 -38.24 -10.13
C ALA A 327 10.19 -37.62 -9.59
N PRO A 328 9.44 -36.84 -10.41
CA PRO A 328 8.25 -36.11 -9.97
C PRO A 328 7.11 -37.01 -9.43
N ASP A 329 7.08 -38.28 -9.83
CA ASP A 329 6.13 -39.27 -9.31
C ASP A 329 6.38 -39.63 -7.83
N ARG A 330 7.55 -39.27 -7.28
CA ARG A 330 7.85 -39.36 -5.84
C ARG A 330 7.57 -38.00 -5.21
N SER A 331 6.31 -37.76 -4.89
CA SER A 331 5.84 -36.49 -4.37
C SER A 331 4.96 -36.63 -3.12
N LEU A 332 4.86 -35.53 -2.37
CA LEU A 332 3.98 -35.36 -1.23
C LEU A 332 3.28 -34.01 -1.34
N THR A 333 1.99 -34.00 -1.05
CA THR A 333 1.18 -32.80 -0.86
C THR A 333 1.44 -32.17 0.51
N ILE A 334 1.07 -30.90 0.66
CA ILE A 334 1.11 -30.24 1.97
C ILE A 334 0.18 -30.92 2.99
N GLU A 335 -0.92 -31.55 2.56
CA GLU A 335 -1.82 -32.33 3.42
C GLU A 335 -1.11 -33.56 4.01
N GLU A 336 -0.43 -34.35 3.18
CA GLU A 336 0.34 -35.51 3.62
C GLU A 336 1.47 -35.11 4.57
N ILE A 337 2.18 -34.02 4.25
CA ILE A 337 3.25 -33.46 5.09
C ILE A 337 2.70 -32.94 6.42
N ALA A 338 1.54 -32.27 6.40
CA ALA A 338 0.89 -31.82 7.63
C ALA A 338 0.56 -33.01 8.52
N GLY A 339 -0.05 -34.08 7.98
CA GLY A 339 -0.29 -35.31 8.72
C GLY A 339 0.98 -35.90 9.34
N ALA A 340 2.06 -36.01 8.57
CA ALA A 340 3.36 -36.48 9.04
C ALA A 340 3.92 -35.60 10.16
N SER A 341 3.77 -34.26 10.06
CA SER A 341 4.27 -33.31 11.06
C SER A 341 3.70 -33.51 12.47
N TYR A 342 2.50 -34.08 12.61
CA TYR A 342 1.87 -34.36 13.91
C TYR A 342 2.01 -35.81 14.36
N MET A 343 2.23 -36.76 13.44
CA MET A 343 2.28 -38.20 13.74
C MET A 343 3.70 -38.76 13.82
N ASN A 344 4.63 -38.21 13.03
CA ASN A 344 5.97 -38.75 12.84
C ASN A 344 6.98 -37.66 12.44
N SER A 345 7.08 -36.60 13.25
CA SER A 345 8.01 -35.49 12.98
C SER A 345 9.47 -35.98 12.94
N PRO A 346 10.32 -35.44 12.04
CA PRO A 346 11.76 -35.72 12.04
C PRO A 346 12.41 -35.41 13.40
N PRO A 347 13.49 -36.12 13.80
CA PRO A 347 14.13 -35.92 15.11
C PRO A 347 14.61 -34.49 15.39
N ASP A 348 14.98 -33.75 14.34
CA ASP A 348 15.51 -32.38 14.42
C ASP A 348 14.40 -31.31 14.22
N GLU A 349 13.14 -31.72 14.10
CA GLU A 349 11.98 -30.85 13.93
C GLU A 349 11.01 -30.96 15.12
N GLU A 350 10.49 -29.82 15.56
CA GLU A 350 9.38 -29.83 16.52
C GLU A 350 8.10 -30.36 15.85
N PRO A 351 7.22 -31.08 16.59
CA PRO A 351 5.92 -31.48 16.05
C PRO A 351 5.04 -30.32 15.60
N GLY A 352 4.16 -30.61 14.64
CA GLY A 352 3.23 -29.65 14.03
C GLY A 352 3.86 -28.81 12.92
N LEU A 353 3.03 -27.98 12.28
CA LEU A 353 3.41 -27.21 11.10
C LEU A 353 2.83 -25.80 11.18
N GLU A 354 3.62 -24.87 11.71
CA GLU A 354 3.21 -23.49 11.97
C GLU A 354 4.39 -22.52 11.94
N ALA A 355 4.12 -21.24 11.71
CA ALA A 355 5.10 -20.18 11.80
C ALA A 355 4.45 -18.82 12.10
N VAL A 356 5.26 -17.91 12.63
CA VAL A 356 4.90 -16.50 12.84
C VAL A 356 5.93 -15.61 12.14
N ASP A 357 5.47 -14.49 11.59
CA ASP A 357 6.34 -13.40 11.14
C ASP A 357 5.84 -12.04 11.62
N TYR A 358 6.81 -11.20 11.99
CA TYR A 358 6.63 -9.79 12.28
C TYR A 358 7.47 -9.03 11.26
N TYR A 359 6.80 -8.43 10.28
CA TYR A 359 7.47 -7.86 9.12
C TYR A 359 7.73 -6.37 9.33
N ASP A 360 9.00 -6.03 9.50
CA ASP A 360 9.50 -4.66 9.41
C ASP A 360 9.82 -4.35 7.93
N PRO A 361 9.03 -3.52 7.25
CA PRO A 361 9.22 -3.27 5.82
C PRO A 361 10.52 -2.49 5.58
N PRO A 362 11.34 -2.86 4.58
CA PRO A 362 12.60 -2.17 4.29
C PRO A 362 12.39 -0.76 3.69
N ASN A 363 11.24 -0.54 3.07
CA ASN A 363 10.78 0.73 2.51
C ASN A 363 9.25 0.71 2.41
N MET A 364 8.65 1.84 2.06
CA MET A 364 7.26 1.91 1.58
C MET A 364 7.13 1.30 0.17
N THR A 365 5.90 1.12 -0.29
CA THR A 365 5.59 0.82 -1.70
C THR A 365 4.99 2.03 -2.38
N PHE A 366 5.34 2.28 -3.64
CA PHE A 366 4.94 3.50 -4.37
C PHE A 366 4.06 3.18 -5.58
N PRO A 367 2.80 2.74 -5.37
CA PRO A 367 1.89 2.49 -6.48
C PRO A 367 1.59 3.79 -7.22
N PHE A 368 1.33 3.68 -8.51
CA PHE A 368 1.05 4.82 -9.37
C PHE A 368 -0.15 4.56 -10.26
N GLY A 369 -0.67 5.64 -10.85
CA GLY A 369 -1.76 5.55 -11.81
C GLY A 369 -1.86 6.79 -12.69
N ALA A 370 -2.47 6.61 -13.85
CA ALA A 370 -2.84 7.69 -14.77
C ALA A 370 -4.36 7.67 -14.95
N TYR A 371 -5.03 8.73 -14.49
CA TYR A 371 -6.47 8.94 -14.63
C TYR A 371 -6.74 10.08 -15.61
N VAL A 372 -7.72 9.87 -16.49
CA VAL A 372 -8.24 10.86 -17.47
C VAL A 372 -9.70 11.16 -17.15
#